data_AF-A0A8E2E0E9-F1
#
_entry.id   AF-A0A8E2E0E9-F1
#
_cell.length_a   1.000
_cell.length_b   1.000
_cell.length_c   1.000
_cell.angle_alpha   90.00
_cell.angle_beta   90.00
_cell.angle_gamma   90.00
#
_symmetry.space_group_name_H-M   'P 1'
#
loop_
_entity.id
_entity.type
_entity.pdbx_description
1 polymer ?
#
loop_
_entity_poly.entity_id
_entity_poly.type
_entity_poly.pdbx_seq_one_letter_code
_entity_poly.pdbx_strand_id
1 'polypeptide(L)'
;MPTEQTPEFEKAVKESHNLKSKPDNSELLELYGLFKQGTQDPPFDESKTPSMFDLKEKIKRSAWQKVHEAGVEPEDAQKRYVEAMNKLKVKYGLKG
;
A
#
# COMPACT_ATOMS: atom_id res chain seq x y z
N MET A 1 1.65 -13.62 11.34
CA MET A 1 0.64 -14.24 10.45
C MET A 1 0.02 -13.14 9.62
N PRO A 2 -0.26 -13.36 8.32
CA PRO A 2 -0.92 -12.36 7.49
C PRO A 2 -2.26 -11.95 8.11
N THR A 3 -2.58 -10.66 8.04
CA THR A 3 -3.86 -10.14 8.51
C THR A 3 -4.97 -10.54 7.53
N GLU A 4 -6.15 -10.87 8.05
CA GLU A 4 -7.36 -11.04 7.24
C GLU A 4 -7.67 -9.74 6.47
N GLN A 5 -7.92 -9.87 5.17
CA GLN A 5 -8.19 -8.75 4.27
C GLN A 5 -9.69 -8.54 4.13
N THR A 6 -10.16 -7.29 4.26
CA THR A 6 -11.57 -7.02 4.01
C THR A 6 -11.90 -7.12 2.52
N PRO A 7 -13.15 -7.47 2.15
CA PRO A 7 -13.56 -7.52 0.75
C PRO A 7 -13.35 -6.20 0.00
N GLU A 8 -13.50 -5.06 0.68
CA GLU A 8 -13.27 -3.73 0.12
C GLU A 8 -11.80 -3.50 -0.19
N PHE A 9 -10.91 -3.94 0.70
CA PHE A 9 -9.47 -3.84 0.50
C PHE A 9 -9.03 -4.71 -0.69
N GLU A 10 -9.45 -5.97 -0.73
CA GLU A 10 -9.14 -6.86 -1.87
C GLU A 10 -9.64 -6.29 -3.20
N LYS A 11 -10.85 -5.74 -3.20
CA LYS A 11 -11.42 -5.08 -4.37
C LYS A 11 -10.58 -3.87 -4.78
N ALA A 12 -10.21 -3.01 -3.84
CA ALA A 12 -9.38 -1.84 -4.09
C ALA A 12 -7.99 -2.23 -4.64
N VAL A 13 -7.39 -3.31 -4.13
CA VAL A 13 -6.12 -3.85 -4.64
C VAL A 13 -6.28 -4.30 -6.10
N LYS A 14 -7.34 -5.05 -6.42
CA LYS A 14 -7.63 -5.46 -7.81
C LYS A 14 -7.84 -4.25 -8.72
N GLU A 15 -8.57 -3.24 -8.26
CA GLU A 15 -8.84 -2.01 -9.00
C GLU A 15 -7.59 -1.14 -9.20
N SER A 16 -6.60 -1.20 -8.31
CA SER A 16 -5.34 -0.46 -8.44
C SER A 16 -4.58 -0.78 -9.73
N HIS A 17 -4.70 -2.02 -10.22
CA HIS A 17 -4.12 -2.46 -11.49
C HIS A 17 -4.90 -1.95 -12.72
N ASN A 18 -6.13 -1.50 -12.52
CA ASN A 18 -7.06 -1.10 -13.56
C ASN A 18 -7.22 0.42 -13.68
N LEU A 19 -6.39 1.23 -13.02
CA LEU A 19 -6.42 2.69 -13.24
C LEU A 19 -6.06 3.03 -14.71
N LYS A 20 -6.79 3.97 -15.33
CA LYS A 20 -6.55 4.35 -16.75
C LYS A 20 -5.20 5.03 -16.94
N SER A 21 -4.67 5.66 -15.90
CA SER A 21 -3.39 6.33 -15.90
C SER A 21 -2.58 5.90 -14.68
N LYS A 22 -1.25 5.94 -14.83
CA LYS A 22 -0.33 5.59 -13.75
C LYS A 22 -0.34 6.70 -12.69
N PRO A 23 -0.59 6.37 -11.40
CA PRO A 23 -0.43 7.30 -10.30
C PRO A 23 1.00 7.85 -10.21
N ASP A 24 1.16 9.00 -9.59
CA ASP A 24 2.48 9.54 -9.34
C ASP A 24 3.27 8.70 -8.33
N ASN A 25 4.57 8.93 -8.24
CA ASN A 25 5.42 8.13 -7.35
C ASN A 25 5.02 8.25 -5.88
N SER A 26 4.50 9.40 -5.44
CA SER A 26 4.11 9.61 -4.05
C SER A 26 2.86 8.81 -3.70
N GLU A 27 1.86 8.81 -4.59
CA GLU A 27 0.65 8.02 -4.47
C GLU A 27 0.95 6.51 -4.49
N LEU A 28 1.87 6.07 -5.38
CA LEU A 28 2.30 4.68 -5.43
C LEU A 28 3.01 4.24 -4.13
N LEU A 29 3.80 5.12 -3.53
CA LEU A 29 4.49 4.83 -2.26
C LEU A 29 3.52 4.82 -1.08
N GLU A 30 2.53 5.70 -1.06
CA GLU A 30 1.45 5.70 -0.07
C GLU A 30 0.66 4.38 -0.15
N LEU A 31 0.18 4.01 -1.33
CA LEU A 31 -0.51 2.74 -1.54
C LEU A 31 0.36 1.54 -1.14
N TYR A 32 1.65 1.57 -1.47
CA TYR A 32 2.58 0.50 -1.09
C TYR A 32 2.68 0.35 0.44
N GLY A 33 2.89 1.45 1.16
CA GLY A 33 3.03 1.42 2.61
C GLY A 33 1.76 0.92 3.31
N LEU A 34 0.60 1.42 2.87
CA LEU A 34 -0.69 1.00 3.39
C LEU A 34 -0.99 -0.46 3.04
N PHE A 35 -0.69 -0.92 1.82
CA PHE A 35 -0.86 -2.30 1.41
C PHE A 35 -0.02 -3.24 2.28
N LYS A 36 1.28 -2.96 2.43
CA LYS A 36 2.18 -3.78 3.22
C LYS A 36 1.79 -3.83 4.70
N GLN A 37 1.34 -2.70 5.26
CA GLN A 37 0.84 -2.68 6.63
C GLN A 37 -0.49 -3.41 6.77
N GLY A 38 -1.38 -3.30 5.78
CA GLY A 38 -2.69 -3.94 5.79
C GLY A 38 -2.65 -5.46 5.62
N THR A 39 -1.64 -5.99 4.93
CA THR A 39 -1.49 -7.44 4.75
C THR A 39 -0.62 -8.11 5.81
N GLN A 40 0.34 -7.39 6.41
CA GLN A 40 1.36 -7.95 7.31
C GLN A 40 1.99 -9.25 6.75
N ASP A 41 2.22 -9.31 5.44
CA ASP A 41 2.76 -10.49 4.77
C ASP A 41 4.01 -10.17 3.92
N PRO A 42 5.22 -10.52 4.41
CA PRO A 42 5.51 -10.84 5.81
C PRO A 42 5.30 -9.62 6.73
N PRO A 43 5.24 -9.80 8.07
CA PRO A 43 5.23 -8.70 9.03
C PRO A 43 6.42 -7.76 8.85
N PHE A 44 6.31 -6.51 9.31
CA PHE A 44 7.38 -5.51 9.14
C PHE A 44 8.73 -5.98 9.68
N ASP A 45 8.75 -6.53 10.89
CA ASP A 45 9.96 -6.99 11.57
C ASP A 45 10.59 -8.23 10.93
N GLU A 46 9.77 -9.05 10.26
CA GLU A 46 10.21 -10.24 9.53
C GLU A 46 10.56 -9.92 8.06
N SER A 47 10.28 -8.70 7.62
CA SER A 47 10.54 -8.27 6.25
C SER A 47 12.04 -8.05 6.01
N LYS A 48 12.51 -8.47 4.82
CA LYS A 48 13.90 -8.27 4.44
C LYS A 48 14.25 -6.79 4.39
N THR A 49 15.31 -6.42 5.08
CA THR A 49 15.90 -5.09 4.93
C THR A 49 16.60 -5.01 3.56
N PRO A 50 16.26 -4.05 2.70
CA PRO A 50 16.86 -3.90 1.38
C PRO A 50 18.34 -3.53 1.49
N SER A 51 19.11 -3.92 0.48
CA SER A 51 20.51 -3.54 0.35
C SER A 51 20.66 -2.02 0.28
N MET A 52 21.80 -1.49 0.77
CA MET A 52 22.10 -0.06 0.70
C MET A 52 22.13 0.48 -0.74
N PHE A 53 22.42 -0.39 -1.71
CA PHE A 53 22.49 -0.04 -3.13
C PHE A 53 21.12 -0.09 -3.84
N ASP A 54 20.08 -0.66 -3.21
CA ASP A 54 18.73 -0.76 -3.79
C ASP A 54 17.86 0.42 -3.38
N LEU A 55 18.16 1.61 -3.93
CA LEU A 55 17.48 2.86 -3.56
C LEU A 55 15.95 2.78 -3.70
N LYS A 56 15.44 2.10 -4.73
CA LYS A 56 14.00 1.96 -4.96
C LYS A 56 13.31 1.13 -3.88
N GLU A 57 13.90 0.00 -3.50
CA GLU A 57 13.36 -0.85 -2.44
C GLU A 57 13.52 -0.19 -1.06
N LYS A 58 14.58 0.59 -0.86
CA LYS A 58 14.75 1.43 0.33
C LYS A 58 13.64 2.48 0.46
N ILE A 59 13.28 3.16 -0.63
CA ILE A 59 12.19 4.16 -0.62
C ILE A 59 10.84 3.49 -0.32
N LYS A 60 10.56 2.35 -0.94
CA LYS A 60 9.35 1.55 -0.64
C LYS A 60 9.29 1.12 0.82
N ARG A 61 10.37 0.53 1.35
CA ARG A 61 10.42 0.12 2.76
C ARG A 61 10.29 1.32 3.69
N SER A 62 10.87 2.48 3.34
CA SER A 62 10.70 3.70 4.12
C SER A 62 9.24 4.17 4.14
N ALA A 63 8.51 4.05 3.03
CA ALA A 63 7.08 4.38 3.00
C ALA A 63 6.27 3.45 3.91
N TRP A 64 6.54 2.14 3.89
CA TRP A 64 5.91 1.20 4.82
C TRP A 64 6.33 1.46 6.28
N GLN A 65 7.61 1.70 6.54
CA GLN A 65 8.14 2.02 7.87
C GLN A 65 7.41 3.22 8.49
N LYS A 66 7.15 4.28 7.72
CA LYS A 66 6.38 5.44 8.20
C LYS A 66 4.97 5.07 8.66
N VAL A 67 4.29 4.16 7.94
CA VAL A 67 2.95 3.69 8.31
C VAL A 67 3.02 2.83 9.58
N HIS A 68 4.02 1.95 9.67
CA HIS A 68 4.25 1.10 10.83
C HIS A 68 4.61 1.91 12.09
N GLU A 69 5.57 2.83 12.01
CA GLU A 69 6.00 3.71 13.12
C GLU A 69 4.90 4.68 13.58
N ALA A 70 3.97 5.02 12.69
CA ALA A 70 2.79 5.81 13.04
C ALA A 70 1.75 4.99 13.84
N GLY A 71 2.01 3.72 14.13
CA GLY A 71 1.11 2.85 14.91
C GLY A 71 -0.19 2.55 14.17
N VAL A 72 -0.16 2.52 12.83
CA VAL A 72 -1.36 2.21 12.05
C VAL A 72 -1.59 0.70 12.08
N GLU A 73 -2.66 0.28 12.74
CA GLU A 73 -3.06 -1.12 12.77
C GLU A 73 -3.41 -1.63 11.35
N PRO A 74 -3.24 -2.93 11.07
CA PRO A 74 -3.50 -3.50 9.75
C PRO A 74 -4.90 -3.17 9.20
N GLU A 75 -5.93 -3.26 10.04
CA GLU A 75 -7.32 -2.95 9.67
C GLU A 75 -7.49 -1.47 9.26
N ASP A 76 -6.83 -0.55 9.97
CA ASP A 76 -6.87 0.87 9.63
C ASP A 76 -6.04 1.18 8.38
N ALA A 77 -4.93 0.47 8.16
CA ALA A 77 -4.18 0.57 6.93
C ALA A 77 -5.02 0.13 5.71
N GLN A 78 -5.82 -0.93 5.86
CA GLN A 78 -6.75 -1.38 4.82
C GLN A 78 -7.82 -0.31 4.51
N LYS A 79 -8.45 0.29 5.54
CA LYS A 79 -9.41 1.39 5.35
C LYS A 79 -8.78 2.58 4.62
N ARG A 80 -7.61 3.02 5.08
CA ARG A 80 -6.86 4.12 4.45
C ARG A 80 -6.47 3.81 3.00
N TYR A 81 -6.12 2.55 2.71
CA TYR A 81 -5.82 2.11 1.34
C TYR A 81 -7.05 2.25 0.45
N VAL A 82 -8.22 1.81 0.92
CA VAL A 82 -9.49 1.95 0.18
C VAL A 82 -9.81 3.42 -0.07
N GLU A 83 -9.64 4.29 0.93
CA GLU A 83 -9.83 5.74 0.78
C GLU A 83 -8.87 6.36 -0.25
N ALA A 84 -7.57 6.02 -0.19
CA ALA A 84 -6.57 6.46 -1.15
C ALA A 84 -6.95 5.99 -2.57
N MET A 85 -7.33 4.72 -2.72
CA MET A 85 -7.79 4.18 -3.98
C MET A 85 -9.03 4.89 -4.51
N ASN A 86 -9.99 5.26 -3.67
CA ASN A 86 -11.16 6.02 -4.11
C ASN A 86 -10.78 7.40 -4.66
N LYS A 87 -9.81 8.10 -4.03
CA LYS A 87 -9.27 9.37 -4.56
C LYS A 87 -8.60 9.15 -5.92
N LEU A 88 -7.82 8.08 -6.06
CA LEU A 88 -7.14 7.75 -7.32
C LEU A 88 -8.12 7.38 -8.43
N LYS A 89 -9.22 6.69 -8.13
CA LYS A 89 -10.30 6.43 -9.09
C LYS A 89 -10.94 7.71 -9.59
N VAL A 90 -11.18 8.68 -8.71
CA VAL A 90 -11.70 9.99 -9.10
C VAL A 90 -10.70 10.75 -9.98
N LYS A 91 -9.41 10.71 -9.62
CA LYS A 91 -8.34 11.44 -10.33
C LYS A 91 -7.99 10.84 -11.69
N TYR A 92 -7.90 9.51 -11.78
CA TYR A 92 -7.36 8.80 -12.95
C TYR A 92 -8.41 7.97 -13.70
N GLY A 93 -9.54 7.66 -13.09
CA GLY A 93 -10.56 6.75 -13.65
C GLY A 93 -10.12 5.28 -13.66
N LEU A 94 -11.11 4.39 -13.81
CA LEU A 94 -10.89 2.95 -14.00
C LEU A 94 -11.05 2.57 -15.48
N LYS A 95 -10.19 1.68 -15.97
CA LYS A 95 -10.37 0.96 -17.23
C LYS A 95 -11.67 0.17 -17.07
N GLY A 96 -12.66 0.53 -17.87
CA GLY A 96 -13.97 -0.12 -17.90
C GLY A 96 -13.91 -1.49 -18.55
#